data_AF-A0A3N5PJ22-F1
#
_entry.id   AF-A0A3N5PJ22-F1
#
_cell.length_a   1.000
_cell.length_b   1.000
_cell.length_c   1.000
_cell.angle_alpha   90.00
_cell.angle_beta   90.00
_cell.angle_gamma   90.00
#
_symmetry.space_group_name_H-M   'P 1'
#
loop_
_entity.id
_entity.type
_entity.pdbx_description
1 polymer ?
#
loop_
_entity_poly.entity_id
_entity_poly.type
_entity_poly.pdbx_seq_one_letter_code
_entity_poly.pdbx_strand_id
1 'polypeptide(L)'
;VHLMSVLAAVPVVMIIMFKKYVNDEESLKKTSYIFLGHSVIVLLLAVFWWSSQKSQTPPTMEEYKDFDTKFKLFIVGISALIMGIYWKKIFTRNSFYMPLIIGGIALFATYPGVVKYLPELMTAIGGDNIVTEIIILALLFAGLGYGVHYSRKESKPTLHLVFMSFIFVLVGFMTFAMVIIRSNQNPPMDENDPDTFTELVKYLNREQYGDFPTFKRRFATEPHQMGVYTNYSSDLDFFYTYQMNHMMTRYLLWNFAGREGWVQDQGANIAPFNGIGNIFGKLIGINFAGEAKDSLFGIPFLLGLLGIYFHFRKDWKMAAVFMIMFIFMGHLTAFYQNQQQPQPRERDYFYVGAFFVYAIWISIGLRGLIDLIQAKVKSTSARNAAAYAVLAVGIVLVPVKMLQANYFTHDRSNNWVPWDYSYNLLQSCAPNSVLFTNGDNDTFPLWYLQDVEGVRRDVKIANLSLLNTEWYISQLKNNDPYNVGKIKMRLSDQQIMDLRPMQWAARNITVPLPTPSSTVSFSDIMQQFGLRDTTYLKQGA
;
A
#
# COMPACT_ATOMS: atom_id res chain seq x y z
N VAL A 1 0.13 5.44 1.52
CA VAL A 1 1.21 5.65 0.53
C VAL A 1 2.43 6.30 1.17
N HIS A 2 2.28 7.42 1.90
CA HIS A 2 3.40 8.14 2.53
C HIS A 2 4.29 7.31 3.49
N LEU A 3 3.71 6.38 4.23
CA LEU A 3 4.46 5.51 5.16
C LEU A 3 5.45 4.56 4.45
N MET A 4 5.18 4.19 3.20
CA MET A 4 6.05 3.27 2.45
C MET A 4 7.35 3.96 2.01
N SER A 5 7.35 5.30 1.89
CA SER A 5 8.57 6.06 1.61
C SER A 5 9.58 5.97 2.75
N VAL A 6 9.16 5.64 3.98
CA VAL A 6 10.07 5.43 5.12
C VAL A 6 11.00 4.22 4.88
N LEU A 7 10.60 3.27 4.02
CA LEU A 7 11.47 2.16 3.60
C LEU A 7 12.74 2.65 2.89
N ALA A 8 12.78 3.89 2.39
CA ALA A 8 13.98 4.54 1.85
C ALA A 8 15.10 4.71 2.88
N ALA A 9 14.77 4.75 4.19
CA ALA A 9 15.74 4.94 5.26
C ALA A 9 16.86 3.89 5.19
N VAL A 10 16.53 2.64 4.86
CA VAL A 10 17.51 1.55 4.75
C VAL A 10 18.52 1.81 3.61
N PRO A 11 18.11 2.02 2.34
CA PRO A 11 19.01 2.44 1.27
C PRO A 11 19.83 3.69 1.58
N VAL A 12 19.23 4.72 2.20
CA VAL A 12 19.95 5.96 2.56
C VAL A 12 21.09 5.66 3.54
N VAL A 13 20.82 4.85 4.57
CA VAL A 13 21.87 4.39 5.51
C VAL A 13 22.93 3.56 4.80
N MET A 14 22.56 2.71 3.84
CA MET A 14 23.54 1.96 3.03
C MET A 14 24.49 2.90 2.27
N ILE A 15 23.99 3.97 1.65
CA ILE A 15 24.84 4.95 0.95
C ILE A 15 25.85 5.57 1.92
N ILE A 16 25.37 6.01 3.10
CA ILE A 16 26.21 6.63 4.13
C ILE A 16 27.29 5.64 4.59
N MET A 17 26.91 4.41 4.91
CA MET A 17 27.82 3.36 5.36
C MET A 17 28.87 3.02 4.30
N PHE A 18 28.45 2.76 3.07
CA PHE A 18 29.35 2.39 1.98
C PHE A 18 30.32 3.51 1.59
N LYS A 19 29.89 4.78 1.65
CA LYS A 19 30.75 5.92 1.28
C LYS A 19 31.69 6.36 2.39
N LYS A 20 31.27 6.28 3.66
CA LYS A 20 31.98 6.91 4.77
C LYS A 20 32.69 5.94 5.71
N TYR A 21 32.16 4.72 5.89
CA TYR A 21 32.63 3.82 6.95
C TYR A 21 33.22 2.52 6.43
N VAL A 22 32.76 2.03 5.27
CA VAL A 22 33.37 0.85 4.63
C VAL A 22 34.70 1.24 4.00
N ASN A 23 35.76 0.53 4.40
CA ASN A 23 37.10 0.70 3.84
C ASN A 23 37.77 -0.60 3.37
N ASP A 24 37.14 -1.75 3.62
CA ASP A 24 37.56 -3.05 3.09
C ASP A 24 36.46 -3.59 2.17
N GLU A 25 36.69 -3.44 0.86
CA GLU A 25 35.74 -3.89 -0.15
C GLU A 25 35.70 -5.41 -0.29
N GLU A 26 36.79 -6.13 0.02
CA GLU A 26 36.82 -7.58 -0.07
C GLU A 26 35.94 -8.21 1.01
N SER A 27 36.03 -7.70 2.24
CA SER A 27 35.13 -8.10 3.34
C SER A 27 33.67 -7.76 3.03
N LEU A 28 33.41 -6.59 2.43
CA LEU A 28 32.06 -6.22 1.98
C LEU A 28 31.52 -7.21 0.95
N LYS A 29 32.32 -7.61 -0.05
CA LYS A 29 31.94 -8.62 -1.05
C LYS A 29 31.69 -9.99 -0.43
N LYS A 30 32.56 -10.44 0.47
CA LYS A 30 32.38 -11.74 1.15
C LYS A 30 31.09 -11.76 1.97
N THR A 31 30.79 -10.69 2.69
CA THR A 31 29.57 -10.59 3.49
C THR A 31 28.32 -10.39 2.65
N SER A 32 28.41 -9.79 1.45
CA SER A 32 27.27 -9.72 0.53
C SER A 32 26.89 -11.10 -0.01
N TYR A 33 27.85 -11.98 -0.31
CA TYR A 33 27.54 -13.37 -0.66
C TYR A 33 26.87 -14.14 0.49
N ILE A 34 27.32 -13.92 1.73
CA ILE A 34 26.67 -14.49 2.92
C ILE A 34 25.23 -13.97 3.03
N PHE A 35 25.00 -12.67 2.80
CA PHE A 35 23.67 -12.07 2.79
C PHE A 35 22.76 -12.67 1.70
N LEU A 36 23.28 -12.86 0.49
CA LEU A 36 22.53 -13.49 -0.60
C LEU A 36 22.16 -14.93 -0.26
N GLY A 37 23.10 -15.73 0.23
CA GLY A 37 22.84 -17.10 0.67
C GLY A 37 21.80 -17.16 1.80
N HIS A 38 21.92 -16.29 2.79
CA HIS A 38 20.94 -16.14 3.87
C HIS A 38 19.55 -15.79 3.32
N SER A 39 19.44 -14.80 2.43
CA SER A 39 18.17 -14.38 1.83
C SER A 39 17.51 -15.52 1.04
N VAL A 40 18.30 -16.29 0.27
CA VAL A 40 17.80 -17.47 -0.45
C VAL A 40 17.25 -18.54 0.50
N ILE A 41 17.96 -18.84 1.59
CA ILE A 41 17.49 -19.81 2.60
C ILE A 41 16.15 -19.35 3.18
N VAL A 42 16.03 -18.10 3.61
CA VAL A 42 14.79 -17.54 4.16
C VAL A 42 13.65 -17.61 3.14
N LEU A 43 13.92 -17.25 1.88
CA LEU A 43 12.91 -17.31 0.81
C LEU A 43 12.46 -18.74 0.52
N LEU A 44 13.38 -19.70 0.43
CA LEU A 44 13.03 -21.11 0.19
C LEU A 44 12.17 -21.68 1.32
N LEU A 45 12.48 -21.33 2.57
CA LEU A 45 11.68 -21.74 3.72
C LEU A 45 10.29 -21.10 3.71
N ALA A 46 10.20 -19.81 3.37
CA ALA A 46 8.93 -19.12 3.21
C ALA A 46 8.08 -19.75 2.10
N VAL A 47 8.69 -20.04 0.94
CA VAL A 47 8.06 -20.74 -0.18
C VAL A 47 7.53 -22.11 0.25
N PHE A 48 8.33 -22.89 0.98
CA PHE A 48 7.91 -24.18 1.51
C PHE A 48 6.69 -24.04 2.43
N TRP A 49 6.72 -23.11 3.39
CA TRP A 49 5.59 -22.86 4.29
C TRP A 49 4.34 -22.45 3.53
N TRP A 50 4.42 -21.44 2.65
CA TRP A 50 3.25 -20.98 1.90
C TRP A 50 2.71 -22.03 0.93
N SER A 51 3.56 -22.90 0.38
CA SER A 51 3.12 -24.03 -0.46
C SER A 51 2.27 -25.05 0.30
N SER A 52 2.49 -25.17 1.61
CA SER A 52 1.73 -26.07 2.48
C SER A 52 0.33 -25.53 2.83
N GLN A 53 0.12 -24.22 2.67
CA GLN A 53 -1.11 -23.54 3.07
C GLN A 53 -2.20 -23.66 2.00
N LYS A 54 -2.98 -24.74 2.04
CA LYS A 54 -3.96 -25.10 1.00
C LYS A 54 -5.43 -25.05 1.45
N SER A 55 -5.72 -24.46 2.61
CA SER A 55 -7.11 -24.32 3.10
C SER A 55 -8.01 -23.67 2.04
N GLN A 56 -9.24 -24.18 1.94
CA GLN A 56 -10.30 -23.64 1.09
C GLN A 56 -11.27 -22.74 1.85
N THR A 57 -11.06 -22.56 3.16
CA THR A 57 -11.87 -21.71 4.02
C THR A 57 -11.01 -20.64 4.70
N PRO A 58 -11.61 -19.48 5.05
CA PRO A 58 -10.91 -18.45 5.80
C PRO A 58 -10.42 -18.93 7.15
N PRO A 59 -9.20 -18.53 7.55
CA PRO A 59 -8.75 -18.74 8.91
C PRO A 59 -9.50 -17.79 9.85
N THR A 60 -9.78 -18.27 11.06
CA THR A 60 -10.19 -17.43 12.20
C THR A 60 -9.07 -16.47 12.60
N MET A 61 -9.41 -15.47 13.43
CA MET A 61 -8.41 -14.52 13.93
C MET A 61 -7.27 -15.19 14.69
N GLU A 62 -7.59 -16.20 15.49
CA GLU A 62 -6.62 -16.95 16.27
C GLU A 62 -5.69 -17.76 15.35
N GLU A 63 -6.24 -18.43 14.33
CA GLU A 63 -5.47 -19.26 13.41
C GLU A 63 -4.45 -18.45 12.60
N TYR A 64 -4.81 -17.28 12.06
CA TYR A 64 -3.82 -16.48 11.32
C TYR A 64 -2.79 -15.85 12.25
N LYS A 65 -3.17 -15.44 13.48
CA LYS A 65 -2.24 -14.87 14.47
C LYS A 65 -1.22 -15.91 14.92
N ASP A 66 -1.65 -17.16 15.13
CA ASP A 66 -0.77 -18.29 15.43
C ASP A 66 0.20 -18.58 14.27
N PHE A 67 -0.32 -18.65 13.03
CA PHE A 67 0.52 -18.85 11.84
C PHE A 67 1.58 -17.76 11.71
N ASP A 68 1.18 -16.48 11.79
CA ASP A 68 2.09 -15.34 11.65
C ASP A 68 3.14 -15.31 12.76
N THR A 69 2.77 -15.64 13.99
CA THR A 69 3.68 -15.69 15.13
C THR A 69 4.72 -16.79 14.94
N LYS A 70 4.29 -18.01 14.58
CA LYS A 70 5.19 -19.13 14.28
C LYS A 70 6.11 -18.82 13.11
N PHE A 71 5.58 -18.26 12.03
CA PHE A 71 6.35 -17.87 10.85
C PHE A 71 7.44 -16.86 11.20
N LYS A 72 7.05 -15.79 11.89
CA LYS A 72 7.96 -14.73 12.33
C LYS A 72 9.06 -15.28 13.23
N LEU A 73 8.72 -16.04 14.27
CA LEU A 73 9.69 -16.62 15.20
C LEU A 73 10.66 -17.56 14.49
N PHE A 74 10.16 -18.37 13.55
CA PHE A 74 10.99 -19.30 12.78
C PHE A 74 11.98 -18.57 11.88
N ILE A 75 11.52 -17.60 11.08
CA ILE A 75 12.39 -16.83 10.18
C ILE A 75 13.40 -16.00 10.98
N VAL A 76 12.99 -15.34 12.07
CA VAL A 76 13.91 -14.60 12.95
C VAL A 76 14.91 -15.53 13.60
N GLY A 77 14.48 -16.70 14.09
CA GLY A 77 15.35 -17.70 14.72
C GLY A 77 16.42 -18.23 13.76
N ILE A 78 16.05 -18.59 12.54
CA ILE A 78 17.00 -19.02 11.51
C ILE A 78 17.93 -17.88 11.10
N SER A 79 17.39 -16.67 10.97
CA SER A 79 18.22 -15.50 10.66
C SER A 79 19.24 -15.23 11.75
N ALA A 80 18.84 -15.31 13.02
CA ALA A 80 19.71 -15.16 14.18
C ALA A 80 20.77 -16.26 14.24
N LEU A 81 20.42 -17.51 13.93
CA LEU A 81 21.36 -18.63 13.84
C LEU A 81 22.43 -18.38 12.77
N ILE A 82 22.03 -18.04 11.55
CA ILE A 82 22.95 -17.74 10.44
C ILE A 82 23.84 -16.55 10.83
N MET A 83 23.24 -15.50 11.41
CA MET A 83 23.99 -14.33 11.87
C MET A 83 24.98 -14.67 13.00
N GLY A 84 24.63 -15.59 13.89
CA GLY A 84 25.49 -16.12 14.95
C GLY A 84 26.67 -16.91 14.42
N ILE A 85 26.44 -17.80 13.44
CA ILE A 85 27.50 -18.57 12.77
C ILE A 85 28.55 -17.65 12.15
N TYR A 86 28.10 -16.56 11.51
CA TYR A 86 28.97 -15.58 10.86
C TYR A 86 29.21 -14.31 11.69
N TRP A 87 29.00 -14.36 13.02
CA TRP A 87 28.99 -13.18 13.91
C TRP A 87 30.19 -12.26 13.70
N LYS A 88 31.41 -12.83 13.75
CA LYS A 88 32.67 -12.08 13.60
C LYS A 88 32.83 -11.40 12.24
N LYS A 89 32.16 -11.90 11.19
CA LYS A 89 32.18 -11.29 9.85
C LYS A 89 31.06 -10.26 9.71
N ILE A 90 29.88 -10.56 10.26
CA ILE A 90 28.66 -9.75 10.12
C ILE A 90 28.72 -8.47 10.94
N PHE A 91 29.13 -8.54 12.20
CA PHE A 91 29.16 -7.39 13.11
C PHE A 91 30.47 -6.61 13.00
N THR A 92 30.77 -6.15 11.79
CA THR A 92 31.95 -5.33 11.47
C THR A 92 31.54 -4.17 10.57
N ARG A 93 32.22 -3.03 10.64
CA ARG A 93 31.89 -1.85 9.81
C ARG A 93 31.90 -2.12 8.30
N ASN A 94 32.67 -3.12 7.87
CA ASN A 94 32.86 -3.49 6.46
C ASN A 94 31.85 -4.53 5.97
N SER A 95 30.88 -4.91 6.79
CA SER A 95 29.87 -5.91 6.46
C SER A 95 28.69 -5.32 5.69
N PHE A 96 28.17 -6.08 4.73
CA PHE A 96 26.94 -5.75 4.01
C PHE A 96 25.69 -5.74 4.92
N TYR A 97 25.73 -6.44 6.05
CA TYR A 97 24.64 -6.48 7.01
C TYR A 97 24.50 -5.21 7.84
N MET A 98 25.62 -4.58 8.21
CA MET A 98 25.59 -3.43 9.12
C MET A 98 24.70 -2.28 8.65
N PRO A 99 24.75 -1.82 7.38
CA PRO A 99 23.81 -0.79 6.95
C PRO A 99 22.35 -1.24 6.94
N LEU A 100 22.06 -2.53 6.71
CA LEU A 100 20.70 -3.04 6.78
C LEU A 100 20.19 -3.06 8.22
N ILE A 101 21.04 -3.43 9.18
CA ILE A 101 20.71 -3.41 10.62
C ILE A 101 20.49 -1.97 11.09
N ILE A 102 21.43 -1.06 10.81
CA ILE A 102 21.32 0.35 11.20
C ILE A 102 20.11 0.99 10.49
N GLY A 103 19.91 0.67 9.22
CA GLY A 103 18.74 1.11 8.45
C GLY A 103 17.44 0.60 9.04
N GLY A 104 17.38 -0.66 9.49
CA GLY A 104 16.22 -1.24 10.16
C GLY A 104 15.93 -0.56 11.50
N ILE A 105 16.97 -0.21 12.26
CA ILE A 105 16.83 0.59 13.48
C ILE A 105 16.30 2.00 13.14
N ALA A 106 16.82 2.65 12.11
CA ALA A 106 16.34 3.96 11.66
C ALA A 106 14.89 3.92 11.18
N LEU A 107 14.52 2.86 10.44
CA LEU A 107 13.15 2.59 10.03
C LEU A 107 12.25 2.44 11.26
N PHE A 108 12.60 1.58 12.21
CA PHE A 108 11.84 1.38 13.45
C PHE A 108 11.71 2.65 14.28
N ALA A 109 12.81 3.42 14.42
CA ALA A 109 12.82 4.69 15.11
C ALA A 109 11.88 5.72 14.44
N THR A 110 11.72 5.65 13.12
CA THR A 110 10.79 6.51 12.38
C THR A 110 9.35 6.00 12.50
N TYR A 111 9.12 4.75 12.08
CA TYR A 111 7.85 4.05 12.18
C TYR A 111 8.10 2.62 12.72
N PRO A 112 7.59 2.27 13.91
CA PRO A 112 6.56 2.99 14.67
C PRO A 112 7.06 4.10 15.63
N GLY A 113 8.37 4.28 15.84
CA GLY A 113 8.91 5.12 16.93
C GLY A 113 8.37 6.55 17.00
N VAL A 114 8.61 7.38 15.97
CA VAL A 114 8.10 8.77 15.95
C VAL A 114 6.61 8.83 15.63
N VAL A 115 6.12 8.00 14.72
CA VAL A 115 4.73 8.14 14.23
C VAL A 115 3.69 7.59 15.22
N LYS A 116 4.01 6.56 16.00
CA LYS A 116 3.09 5.93 16.96
C LYS A 116 3.50 6.19 18.41
N TYR A 117 4.71 5.78 18.78
CA TYR A 117 5.11 5.75 20.18
C TYR A 117 5.38 7.14 20.76
N LEU A 118 5.85 8.09 19.96
CA LEU A 118 6.05 9.46 20.44
C LEU A 118 4.71 10.14 20.82
N PRO A 119 3.67 10.16 19.97
CA PRO A 119 2.35 10.61 20.38
C PRO A 119 1.80 9.89 21.61
N GLU A 120 1.87 8.56 21.67
CA GLU A 120 1.44 7.78 22.84
C GLU A 120 2.17 8.21 24.12
N LEU A 121 3.48 8.44 24.05
CA LEU A 121 4.28 8.92 25.18
C LEU A 121 3.90 10.36 25.58
N MET A 122 3.65 11.22 24.59
CA MET A 122 3.22 12.61 24.83
C MET A 122 1.88 12.63 25.55
N THR A 123 0.91 11.85 25.07
CA THR A 123 -0.40 11.67 25.71
C THR A 123 -0.28 11.11 27.12
N ALA A 124 0.57 10.10 27.34
CA ALA A 124 0.76 9.50 28.67
C ALA A 124 1.31 10.50 29.71
N ILE A 125 2.08 11.51 29.27
CA ILE A 125 2.62 12.57 30.13
C ILE A 125 1.65 13.76 30.23
N GLY A 126 1.07 14.16 29.10
CA GLY A 126 0.27 15.38 28.96
C GLY A 126 -1.20 15.22 29.32
N GLY A 127 -1.73 13.99 29.33
CA GLY A 127 -3.12 13.69 29.60
C GLY A 127 -4.09 14.38 28.63
N ASP A 128 -3.78 14.36 27.33
CA ASP A 128 -4.49 15.07 26.25
C ASP A 128 -4.58 16.60 26.44
N ASN A 129 -3.73 17.19 27.28
CA ASN A 129 -3.56 18.63 27.33
C ASN A 129 -2.65 19.09 26.19
N ILE A 130 -3.26 19.65 25.15
CA ILE A 130 -2.56 20.12 23.94
C ILE A 130 -1.42 21.11 24.25
N VAL A 131 -1.56 21.96 25.28
CA VAL A 131 -0.50 22.91 25.66
C VAL A 131 0.70 22.17 26.22
N THR A 132 0.47 21.21 27.13
CA THR A 132 1.52 20.36 27.69
C THR A 132 2.22 19.56 26.60
N GLU A 133 1.48 18.98 25.67
CA GLU A 133 2.02 18.18 24.56
C GLU A 133 2.85 19.03 23.59
N ILE A 134 2.40 20.25 23.26
CA ILE A 134 3.19 21.22 22.49
C ILE A 134 4.49 21.58 23.24
N ILE A 135 4.45 21.75 24.57
CA ILE A 135 5.64 22.02 25.38
C ILE A 135 6.60 20.82 25.33
N ILE A 136 6.12 19.58 25.46
CA ILE A 136 6.94 18.37 25.35
C ILE A 136 7.65 18.33 24.00
N LEU A 137 6.92 18.61 22.92
CA LEU A 137 7.48 18.64 21.57
C LEU A 137 8.51 19.77 21.41
N ALA A 138 8.25 20.96 21.95
CA ALA A 138 9.19 22.07 21.92
C ALA A 138 10.49 21.75 22.69
N LEU A 139 10.38 21.09 23.85
CA LEU A 139 11.52 20.60 24.62
C LEU A 139 12.31 19.53 23.87
N LEU A 140 11.61 18.62 23.17
CA LEU A 140 12.25 17.62 22.31
C LEU A 140 13.06 18.29 21.19
N PHE A 141 12.48 19.27 20.49
CA PHE A 141 13.20 20.05 19.48
C PHE A 141 14.39 20.82 20.07
N ALA A 142 14.24 21.42 21.25
CA ALA A 142 15.34 22.10 21.93
C ALA A 142 16.47 21.14 22.29
N GLY A 143 16.15 19.95 22.81
CA GLY A 143 17.12 18.89 23.12
C GLY A 143 17.85 18.38 21.88
N LEU A 144 17.13 18.14 20.78
CA LEU A 144 17.74 17.76 19.51
C LEU A 144 18.61 18.88 18.92
N GLY A 145 18.14 20.13 18.98
CA GLY A 145 18.89 21.31 18.55
C GLY A 145 20.19 21.50 19.35
N TYR A 146 20.15 21.28 20.66
CA TYR A 146 21.34 21.21 21.50
C TYR A 146 22.26 20.06 21.06
N GLY A 147 21.71 18.88 20.77
CA GLY A 147 22.46 17.76 20.21
C GLY A 147 23.19 18.09 18.90
N VAL A 148 22.53 18.81 17.99
CA VAL A 148 23.13 19.34 16.75
C VAL A 148 24.26 20.32 17.05
N HIS A 149 24.05 21.25 17.97
CA HIS A 149 25.06 22.21 18.40
C HIS A 149 26.28 21.52 19.02
N TYR A 150 26.06 20.63 19.98
CA TYR A 150 27.08 19.85 20.68
C TYR A 150 27.89 19.00 19.69
N SER A 151 27.22 18.26 18.81
CA SER A 151 27.89 17.41 17.82
C SER A 151 28.74 18.21 16.82
N ARG A 152 28.34 19.44 16.50
CA ARG A 152 29.16 20.36 15.69
C ARG A 152 30.35 20.88 16.47
N LYS A 153 30.16 21.33 17.71
CA LYS A 153 31.22 21.84 18.60
C LYS A 153 32.32 20.80 18.83
N GLU A 154 31.93 19.56 19.11
CA GLU A 154 32.85 18.44 19.36
C GLU A 154 33.35 17.75 18.08
N SER A 155 33.05 18.30 16.89
CA SER A 155 33.46 17.73 15.59
C SER A 155 33.07 16.26 15.40
N LYS A 156 31.84 15.88 15.81
CA LYS A 156 31.26 14.54 15.70
C LYS A 156 30.26 14.46 14.53
N PRO A 157 30.70 14.32 13.26
CA PRO A 157 29.82 14.44 12.09
C PRO A 157 28.77 13.34 11.99
N THR A 158 29.04 12.14 12.50
CA THR A 158 28.03 11.05 12.56
C THR A 158 26.90 11.41 13.50
N LEU A 159 27.24 11.90 14.69
CA LEU A 159 26.26 12.28 15.70
C LEU A 159 25.42 13.47 15.23
N HIS A 160 26.06 14.44 14.56
CA HIS A 160 25.39 15.56 13.92
C HIS A 160 24.35 15.10 12.88
N LEU A 161 24.74 14.16 12.01
CA LEU A 161 23.83 13.59 11.02
C LEU A 161 22.64 12.88 11.68
N VAL A 162 22.87 12.12 12.76
CA VAL A 162 21.78 11.45 13.51
C VAL A 162 20.79 12.46 14.07
N PHE A 163 21.27 13.47 14.80
CA PHE A 163 20.39 14.50 15.36
C PHE A 163 19.63 15.29 14.28
N MET A 164 20.32 15.69 13.21
CA MET A 164 19.66 16.36 12.07
C MET A 164 18.60 15.45 11.42
N SER A 165 18.89 14.16 11.26
CA SER A 165 17.93 13.21 10.68
C SER A 165 16.68 13.09 11.55
N PHE A 166 16.83 13.01 12.87
CA PHE A 166 15.68 13.00 13.80
C PHE A 166 14.87 14.30 13.74
N ILE A 167 15.51 15.47 13.63
CA ILE A 167 14.82 16.74 13.43
C ILE A 167 13.99 16.69 12.14
N PHE A 168 14.56 16.25 11.02
CA PHE A 168 13.82 16.15 9.75
C PHE A 168 12.67 15.14 9.81
N VAL A 169 12.86 14.02 10.51
CA VAL A 169 11.77 13.05 10.76
C VAL A 169 10.64 13.69 11.54
N LEU A 170 10.95 14.45 12.61
CA LEU A 170 9.93 15.17 13.39
C LEU A 170 9.24 16.26 12.58
N VAL A 171 9.98 17.04 11.78
CA VAL A 171 9.40 18.03 10.86
C VAL A 171 8.46 17.37 9.85
N GLY A 172 8.84 16.19 9.33
CA GLY A 172 7.95 15.39 8.48
C GLY A 172 6.70 14.93 9.24
N PHE A 173 6.86 14.47 10.48
CA PHE A 173 5.74 14.08 11.35
C PHE A 173 4.81 15.26 11.66
N MET A 174 5.31 16.49 11.75
CA MET A 174 4.48 17.70 11.95
C MET A 174 3.48 17.97 10.83
N THR A 175 3.60 17.32 9.68
CA THR A 175 2.54 17.39 8.65
C THR A 175 1.21 16.80 9.14
N PHE A 176 1.22 15.89 10.13
CA PHE A 176 0.00 15.38 10.76
C PHE A 176 -0.69 16.38 11.69
N ALA A 177 -0.03 17.49 12.09
CA ALA A 177 -0.67 18.54 12.86
C ALA A 177 -1.87 19.14 12.13
N MET A 178 -1.87 19.12 10.78
CA MET A 178 -3.01 19.52 9.96
C MET A 178 -4.27 18.71 10.26
N VAL A 179 -4.14 17.42 10.59
CA VAL A 179 -5.27 16.55 10.94
C VAL A 179 -5.92 17.03 12.24
N ILE A 180 -5.13 17.19 13.31
CA ILE A 180 -5.63 17.70 14.61
C ILE A 180 -6.22 19.10 14.47
N ILE A 181 -5.50 20.02 13.82
CA ILE A 181 -5.94 21.40 13.64
C ILE A 181 -7.27 21.45 12.90
N ARG A 182 -7.42 20.63 11.85
CA ARG A 182 -8.65 20.56 11.05
C ARG A 182 -9.80 19.96 11.86
N SER A 183 -9.57 18.87 12.59
CA SER A 183 -10.63 18.24 13.40
C SER A 183 -11.14 19.18 14.50
N ASN A 184 -10.25 19.94 15.16
CA ASN A 184 -10.64 20.98 16.13
C ASN A 184 -11.52 22.11 15.55
N GLN A 185 -11.60 22.26 14.21
CA GLN A 185 -12.50 23.20 13.56
C GLN A 185 -13.91 22.64 13.35
N ASN A 186 -14.17 21.39 13.75
CA ASN A 186 -15.44 20.68 13.58
C ASN A 186 -15.95 20.73 12.13
N PRO A 187 -15.19 20.21 11.15
CA PRO A 187 -15.62 20.21 9.76
C PRO A 187 -16.89 19.35 9.59
N PRO A 188 -17.70 19.58 8.53
CA PRO A 188 -18.92 18.82 8.27
C PRO A 188 -18.74 17.29 8.25
N MET A 189 -17.56 16.84 7.83
CA MET A 189 -17.10 15.45 7.85
C MET A 189 -15.78 15.40 8.61
N ASP A 190 -15.74 14.64 9.71
CA ASP A 190 -14.55 14.54 10.57
C ASP A 190 -14.27 13.08 10.96
N GLU A 191 -13.58 12.34 10.09
CA GLU A 191 -13.41 10.88 10.27
C GLU A 191 -12.66 10.53 11.57
N ASN A 192 -13.38 9.89 12.50
CA ASN A 192 -12.96 9.54 13.87
C ASN A 192 -12.63 10.74 14.79
N ASP A 193 -13.00 11.96 14.42
CA ASP A 193 -12.81 13.17 15.26
C ASP A 193 -11.41 13.28 15.93
N PRO A 194 -10.28 13.25 15.19
CA PRO A 194 -8.92 13.24 15.75
C PRO A 194 -8.48 14.61 16.30
N ASP A 195 -9.23 15.16 17.25
CA ASP A 195 -9.05 16.49 17.83
C ASP A 195 -8.04 16.55 19.00
N THR A 196 -7.69 15.39 19.55
CA THR A 196 -6.69 15.20 20.61
C THR A 196 -5.52 14.32 20.14
N PHE A 197 -4.43 14.27 20.91
CA PHE A 197 -3.32 13.36 20.58
C PHE A 197 -3.71 11.88 20.76
N THR A 198 -4.54 11.53 21.74
CA THR A 198 -5.12 10.17 21.86
C THR A 198 -5.87 9.78 20.59
N GLU A 199 -6.82 10.60 20.14
CA GLU A 199 -7.61 10.28 18.94
C GLU A 199 -6.75 10.33 17.66
N LEU A 200 -5.74 11.22 17.59
CA LEU A 200 -4.74 11.18 16.53
C LEU A 200 -3.99 9.83 16.50
N VAL A 201 -3.59 9.29 17.66
CA VAL A 201 -2.92 7.98 17.73
C VAL A 201 -3.83 6.89 17.15
N LYS A 202 -5.09 6.83 17.59
CA LYS A 202 -6.06 5.86 17.09
C LYS A 202 -6.27 6.00 15.58
N TYR A 203 -6.38 7.24 15.10
CA TYR A 203 -6.50 7.57 13.68
C TYR A 203 -5.28 7.11 12.88
N LEU A 204 -4.05 7.41 13.33
CA LEU A 204 -2.81 7.00 12.67
C LEU A 204 -2.61 5.48 12.71
N ASN A 205 -3.09 4.83 13.76
CA ASN A 205 -3.08 3.38 13.93
C ASN A 205 -4.17 2.67 13.13
N ARG A 206 -5.18 3.41 12.63
CA ARG A 206 -6.31 2.86 11.89
C ARG A 206 -7.07 1.80 12.70
N GLU A 207 -7.21 2.01 14.02
CA GLU A 207 -7.78 1.03 14.95
C GLU A 207 -9.20 0.57 14.56
N GLN A 208 -9.99 1.45 13.95
CA GLN A 208 -11.34 1.16 13.45
C GLN A 208 -11.40 -0.03 12.46
N TYR A 209 -10.30 -0.37 11.78
CA TYR A 209 -10.26 -1.44 10.79
C TYR A 209 -9.77 -2.79 11.35
N GLY A 210 -9.24 -2.81 12.59
CA GLY A 210 -8.70 -4.01 13.22
C GLY A 210 -7.38 -4.52 12.63
N ASP A 211 -6.99 -5.72 13.07
CA ASP A 211 -5.73 -6.37 12.70
C ASP A 211 -5.85 -7.16 11.39
N PHE A 212 -4.77 -7.17 10.59
CA PHE A 212 -4.64 -8.00 9.39
C PHE A 212 -3.39 -8.88 9.46
N PRO A 213 -3.39 -10.08 8.86
CA PRO A 213 -2.20 -10.90 8.78
C PRO A 213 -1.14 -10.28 7.88
N THR A 214 0.11 -10.45 8.29
CA THR A 214 1.31 -10.10 7.53
C THR A 214 1.82 -11.28 6.70
N PHE A 215 1.91 -12.47 7.30
CA PHE A 215 2.54 -13.63 6.65
C PHE A 215 1.52 -14.61 6.07
N LYS A 216 0.33 -14.75 6.65
CA LYS A 216 -0.80 -15.47 6.04
C LYS A 216 -1.29 -14.68 4.81
N ARG A 217 -1.26 -15.28 3.63
CA ARG A 217 -1.41 -14.52 2.36
C ARG A 217 -2.85 -14.45 1.85
N ARG A 218 -3.53 -15.59 1.71
CA ARG A 218 -4.92 -15.66 1.23
C ARG A 218 -5.91 -15.29 2.34
N PHE A 219 -5.83 -14.09 2.89
CA PHE A 219 -6.76 -13.63 3.93
C PHE A 219 -7.88 -12.78 3.34
N ALA A 220 -9.08 -13.33 3.33
CA ALA A 220 -10.32 -12.67 2.96
C ALA A 220 -11.45 -13.14 3.87
N THR A 221 -12.27 -12.19 4.32
CA THR A 221 -13.45 -12.40 5.17
C THR A 221 -14.75 -11.94 4.49
N GLU A 222 -14.64 -11.13 3.45
CA GLU A 222 -15.79 -10.57 2.74
C GLU A 222 -16.32 -11.54 1.67
N PRO A 223 -17.65 -11.71 1.53
CA PRO A 223 -18.24 -12.68 0.60
C PRO A 223 -17.72 -12.57 -0.84
N HIS A 224 -17.53 -11.35 -1.35
CA HIS A 224 -17.08 -11.12 -2.73
C HIS A 224 -15.60 -11.42 -2.96
N GLN A 225 -14.80 -11.59 -1.89
CA GLN A 225 -13.38 -11.91 -1.95
C GLN A 225 -13.09 -13.39 -1.67
N MET A 226 -14.10 -14.18 -1.31
CA MET A 226 -13.95 -15.59 -0.94
C MET A 226 -13.36 -16.46 -2.06
N GLY A 227 -13.44 -16.01 -3.31
CA GLY A 227 -12.83 -16.68 -4.46
C GLY A 227 -11.32 -16.88 -4.32
N VAL A 228 -10.61 -16.14 -3.46
CA VAL A 228 -9.16 -16.36 -3.23
C VAL A 228 -8.84 -17.77 -2.73
N TYR A 229 -9.76 -18.42 -2.01
CA TYR A 229 -9.53 -19.77 -1.47
C TYR A 229 -9.78 -20.87 -2.50
N THR A 230 -10.52 -20.59 -3.58
CA THR A 230 -10.85 -21.54 -4.64
C THR A 230 -10.05 -21.31 -5.92
N ASN A 231 -9.73 -20.05 -6.25
CA ASN A 231 -9.04 -19.67 -7.47
C ASN A 231 -7.52 -19.92 -7.40
N TYR A 232 -6.98 -20.11 -6.19
CA TYR A 232 -5.56 -20.36 -5.95
C TYR A 232 -5.36 -21.66 -5.19
N SER A 233 -4.35 -22.42 -5.59
CA SER A 233 -4.05 -23.73 -5.03
C SER A 233 -3.41 -23.68 -3.63
N SER A 234 -2.76 -22.56 -3.27
CA SER A 234 -2.09 -22.36 -1.99
C SER A 234 -1.80 -20.88 -1.73
N ASP A 235 -1.34 -20.55 -0.52
CA ASP A 235 -0.86 -19.19 -0.22
C ASP A 235 0.33 -18.80 -1.10
N LEU A 236 1.18 -19.77 -1.49
CA LEU A 236 2.31 -19.52 -2.39
C LEU A 236 1.83 -19.12 -3.79
N ASP A 237 0.84 -19.84 -4.31
CA ASP A 237 0.26 -19.56 -5.62
C ASP A 237 -0.36 -18.16 -5.65
N PHE A 238 -1.17 -17.81 -4.64
CA PHE A 238 -1.71 -16.46 -4.52
C PHE A 238 -0.61 -15.39 -4.36
N PHE A 239 0.38 -15.64 -3.50
CA PHE A 239 1.48 -14.71 -3.28
C PHE A 239 2.26 -14.44 -4.57
N TYR A 240 2.64 -15.49 -5.29
CA TYR A 240 3.43 -15.34 -6.50
C TYR A 240 2.62 -14.82 -7.68
N THR A 241 1.51 -15.48 -8.00
CA THR A 241 0.70 -15.20 -9.20
C THR A 241 -0.02 -13.85 -9.08
N TYR A 242 -0.64 -13.58 -7.94
CA TYR A 242 -1.37 -12.33 -7.75
C TYR A 242 -0.49 -11.23 -7.16
N GLN A 243 0.09 -11.45 -5.98
CA GLN A 243 0.71 -10.33 -5.25
C GLN A 243 2.05 -9.89 -5.85
N MET A 244 2.90 -10.82 -6.31
CA MET A 244 4.17 -10.46 -6.95
C MET A 244 3.99 -10.16 -8.44
N ASN A 245 3.35 -11.06 -9.20
CA ASN A 245 3.23 -10.89 -10.65
C ASN A 245 2.14 -9.89 -11.02
N HIS A 246 0.87 -10.14 -10.65
CA HIS A 246 -0.25 -9.27 -11.05
C HIS A 246 -0.20 -7.88 -10.42
N MET A 247 0.19 -7.76 -9.14
CA MET A 247 0.18 -6.47 -8.44
C MET A 247 1.50 -5.70 -8.54
N MET A 248 2.66 -6.33 -8.76
CA MET A 248 3.93 -5.60 -8.85
C MET A 248 4.55 -5.67 -10.26
N THR A 249 4.86 -6.87 -10.76
CA THR A 249 5.55 -7.02 -12.06
C THR A 249 4.71 -6.48 -13.23
N ARG A 250 3.40 -6.72 -13.24
CA ARG A 250 2.48 -6.22 -14.25
C ARG A 250 2.48 -4.69 -14.30
N TYR A 251 2.38 -4.01 -13.15
CA TYR A 251 2.41 -2.54 -13.12
C TYR A 251 3.77 -1.96 -13.50
N LEU A 252 4.88 -2.63 -13.16
CA LEU A 252 6.20 -2.26 -13.67
C LEU A 252 6.19 -2.31 -15.21
N LEU A 253 5.67 -3.39 -15.80
CA LEU A 253 5.58 -3.54 -17.24
C LEU A 253 4.59 -2.56 -17.89
N TRP A 254 3.47 -2.22 -17.25
CA TRP A 254 2.58 -1.17 -17.74
C TRP A 254 3.30 0.16 -17.92
N ASN A 255 4.14 0.53 -16.96
CA ASN A 255 4.86 1.81 -16.96
C ASN A 255 6.06 1.83 -17.93
N PHE A 256 6.70 0.69 -18.18
CA PHE A 256 7.98 0.65 -18.91
C PHE A 256 7.98 -0.22 -20.18
N ALA A 257 6.96 -1.04 -20.39
CA ALA A 257 6.82 -1.91 -21.57
C ALA A 257 5.57 -1.54 -22.39
N GLY A 258 4.45 -1.27 -21.72
CA GLY A 258 3.16 -0.90 -22.29
C GLY A 258 2.01 -1.70 -21.65
N ARG A 259 0.78 -1.23 -21.86
CA ARG A 259 -0.45 -1.81 -21.29
C ARG A 259 -1.26 -2.53 -22.37
N GLU A 260 -1.80 -3.71 -22.08
CA GLU A 260 -2.63 -4.48 -23.02
C GLU A 260 -3.89 -3.71 -23.42
N GLY A 261 -4.51 -3.06 -22.44
CA GLY A 261 -5.66 -2.20 -22.62
C GLY A 261 -6.12 -1.62 -21.29
N TRP A 262 -7.22 -0.87 -21.32
CA TRP A 262 -7.65 -0.04 -20.20
C TRP A 262 -8.67 -0.70 -19.27
N VAL A 263 -9.10 -1.92 -19.60
CA VAL A 263 -9.96 -2.71 -18.71
C VAL A 263 -9.12 -3.11 -17.49
N GLN A 264 -9.77 -3.10 -16.33
CA GLN A 264 -9.14 -3.54 -15.09
C GLN A 264 -8.60 -4.97 -15.25
N ASP A 265 -7.47 -5.26 -14.60
CA ASP A 265 -6.83 -6.57 -14.54
C ASP A 265 -6.16 -7.05 -15.85
N GLN A 266 -6.16 -6.26 -16.94
CA GLN A 266 -5.47 -6.61 -18.19
C GLN A 266 -3.93 -6.69 -18.07
N GLY A 267 -3.27 -7.38 -19.01
CA GLY A 267 -1.84 -7.67 -18.98
C GLY A 267 -0.93 -6.56 -19.51
N ALA A 268 0.32 -6.91 -19.77
CA ALA A 268 1.33 -6.02 -20.33
C ALA A 268 1.33 -6.07 -21.87
N ASN A 269 2.00 -5.11 -22.53
CA ASN A 269 1.99 -5.00 -23.98
C ASN A 269 3.33 -4.53 -24.54
N ILE A 270 3.91 -5.28 -25.46
CA ILE A 270 5.11 -4.89 -26.23
C ILE A 270 4.87 -4.98 -27.76
N ALA A 271 3.62 -4.89 -28.22
CA ALA A 271 3.24 -4.96 -29.62
C ALA A 271 4.09 -4.02 -30.50
N PRO A 272 4.59 -4.48 -31.66
CA PRO A 272 4.25 -5.74 -32.33
C PRO A 272 5.03 -6.97 -31.84
N PHE A 273 5.85 -6.86 -30.80
CA PHE A 273 6.75 -7.92 -30.34
C PHE A 273 6.14 -8.90 -29.32
N ASN A 274 4.82 -8.87 -29.11
CA ASN A 274 4.13 -9.71 -28.11
C ASN A 274 4.46 -11.20 -28.25
N GLY A 275 4.58 -11.72 -29.49
CA GLY A 275 4.95 -13.11 -29.74
C GLY A 275 6.32 -13.48 -29.15
N ILE A 276 7.35 -12.64 -29.34
CA ILE A 276 8.68 -12.84 -28.75
C ILE A 276 8.61 -12.65 -27.22
N GLY A 277 7.88 -11.63 -26.77
CA GLY A 277 7.65 -11.39 -25.34
C GLY A 277 7.10 -12.61 -24.62
N ASN A 278 6.14 -13.30 -25.23
CA ASN A 278 5.49 -14.48 -24.64
C ASN A 278 6.36 -15.73 -24.58
N ILE A 279 7.47 -15.80 -25.33
CA ILE A 279 8.47 -16.87 -25.17
C ILE A 279 9.11 -16.75 -23.78
N PHE A 280 9.50 -15.54 -23.39
CA PHE A 280 10.12 -15.27 -22.09
C PHE A 280 9.08 -15.10 -20.98
N GLY A 281 7.93 -14.51 -21.30
CA GLY A 281 6.83 -14.24 -20.37
C GLY A 281 6.29 -15.49 -19.71
N LYS A 282 6.22 -16.62 -20.42
CA LYS A 282 5.84 -17.93 -19.86
C LYS A 282 6.70 -18.35 -18.66
N LEU A 283 7.99 -18.00 -18.65
CA LEU A 283 8.92 -18.38 -17.58
C LEU A 283 8.63 -17.63 -16.27
N ILE A 284 8.01 -16.45 -16.37
CA ILE A 284 7.75 -15.54 -15.24
C ILE A 284 6.25 -15.30 -15.02
N GLY A 285 5.37 -16.06 -15.67
CA GLY A 285 3.92 -15.93 -15.53
C GLY A 285 3.34 -14.62 -16.09
N ILE A 286 3.95 -14.04 -17.11
CA ILE A 286 3.48 -12.80 -17.76
C ILE A 286 3.04 -13.12 -19.19
N ASN A 287 1.85 -12.61 -19.55
CA ASN A 287 1.33 -12.64 -20.92
C ASN A 287 1.32 -11.22 -21.49
N PHE A 288 1.93 -11.07 -22.66
CA PHE A 288 1.93 -9.84 -23.45
C PHE A 288 0.87 -9.92 -24.55
N ALA A 289 -0.01 -8.93 -24.59
CA ALA A 289 -1.10 -8.81 -25.55
C ALA A 289 -1.41 -7.33 -25.83
N GLY A 290 -2.40 -7.05 -26.67
CA GLY A 290 -2.80 -5.69 -27.04
C GLY A 290 -2.18 -5.17 -28.33
N GLU A 291 -2.40 -3.89 -28.62
CA GLU A 291 -2.07 -3.24 -29.89
C GLU A 291 -0.87 -2.29 -29.78
N ALA A 292 -0.24 -1.96 -30.91
CA ALA A 292 0.93 -1.08 -30.96
C ALA A 292 0.64 0.37 -30.51
N LYS A 293 -0.64 0.78 -30.47
CA LYS A 293 -1.05 2.10 -30.01
C LYS A 293 -0.78 2.30 -28.50
N ASP A 294 -1.04 1.28 -27.69
CA ASP A 294 -0.91 1.30 -26.22
C ASP A 294 0.44 0.71 -25.74
N SER A 295 1.28 0.24 -26.66
CA SER A 295 2.59 -0.34 -26.35
C SER A 295 3.69 0.72 -26.23
N LEU A 296 4.72 0.48 -25.41
CA LEU A 296 5.98 1.23 -25.40
C LEU A 296 7.12 0.46 -26.09
N PHE A 297 6.77 -0.57 -26.86
CA PHE A 297 7.68 -1.47 -27.58
C PHE A 297 8.68 -2.23 -26.69
N GLY A 298 8.48 -2.22 -25.37
CA GLY A 298 9.45 -2.75 -24.42
C GLY A 298 10.76 -1.95 -24.31
N ILE A 299 10.91 -0.82 -25.01
CA ILE A 299 12.17 -0.07 -25.06
C ILE A 299 12.57 0.47 -23.68
N PRO A 300 11.70 1.19 -22.93
CA PRO A 300 12.08 1.70 -21.62
C PRO A 300 12.44 0.56 -20.65
N PHE A 301 11.70 -0.54 -20.68
CA PHE A 301 11.98 -1.74 -19.89
C PHE A 301 13.37 -2.33 -20.21
N LEU A 302 13.69 -2.55 -21.49
CA LEU A 302 15.01 -3.07 -21.88
C LEU A 302 16.16 -2.12 -21.48
N LEU A 303 15.97 -0.80 -21.63
CA LEU A 303 16.95 0.19 -21.19
C LEU A 303 17.16 0.15 -19.67
N GLY A 304 16.09 -0.06 -18.89
CA GLY A 304 16.18 -0.25 -17.44
C GLY A 304 16.99 -1.50 -17.06
N LEU A 305 16.75 -2.62 -17.73
CA LEU A 305 17.53 -3.85 -17.53
C LEU A 305 19.02 -3.67 -17.87
N LEU A 306 19.32 -3.00 -18.99
CA LEU A 306 20.70 -2.60 -19.34
C LEU A 306 21.30 -1.67 -18.28
N GLY A 307 20.50 -0.76 -17.75
CA GLY A 307 20.86 0.12 -16.65
C GLY A 307 21.30 -0.62 -15.41
N ILE A 308 20.52 -1.63 -14.98
CA ILE A 308 20.89 -2.51 -13.88
C ILE A 308 22.24 -3.17 -14.16
N TYR A 309 22.39 -3.78 -15.35
CA TYR A 309 23.63 -4.43 -15.76
C TYR A 309 24.84 -3.49 -15.70
N PHE A 310 24.77 -2.32 -16.35
CA PHE A 310 25.88 -1.37 -16.39
C PHE A 310 26.17 -0.76 -15.02
N HIS A 311 25.14 -0.53 -14.19
CA HIS A 311 25.32 -0.05 -12.83
C HIS A 311 26.14 -1.07 -12.02
N PHE A 312 25.76 -2.35 -12.03
CA PHE A 312 26.51 -3.40 -11.31
C PHE A 312 27.94 -3.58 -11.82
N ARG A 313 28.16 -3.43 -13.14
CA ARG A 313 29.49 -3.52 -13.73
C ARG A 313 30.41 -2.37 -13.33
N LYS A 314 29.87 -1.16 -13.13
CA LYS A 314 30.65 0.06 -12.86
C LYS A 314 30.77 0.36 -11.36
N ASP A 315 29.69 0.23 -10.61
CA ASP A 315 29.62 0.45 -9.17
C ASP A 315 28.61 -0.51 -8.53
N TRP A 316 29.06 -1.73 -8.23
CA TRP A 316 28.22 -2.76 -7.64
C TRP A 316 27.66 -2.37 -6.25
N LYS A 317 28.35 -1.48 -5.51
CA LYS A 317 27.91 -1.04 -4.17
C LYS A 317 26.68 -0.16 -4.29
N MET A 318 26.72 0.86 -5.15
CA MET A 318 25.56 1.71 -5.42
C MET A 318 24.46 0.95 -6.18
N ALA A 319 24.81 0.04 -7.08
CA ALA A 319 23.83 -0.82 -7.73
C ALA A 319 23.06 -1.69 -6.73
N ALA A 320 23.75 -2.23 -5.71
CA ALA A 320 23.11 -2.99 -4.64
C ALA A 320 22.18 -2.12 -3.77
N VAL A 321 22.55 -0.87 -3.47
CA VAL A 321 21.66 0.08 -2.78
C VAL A 321 20.38 0.29 -3.57
N PHE A 322 20.50 0.59 -4.86
CA PHE A 322 19.34 0.84 -5.73
C PHE A 322 18.48 -0.42 -5.88
N MET A 323 19.10 -1.59 -5.95
CA MET A 323 18.37 -2.86 -5.99
C MET A 323 17.58 -3.12 -4.71
N ILE A 324 18.17 -2.91 -3.53
CA ILE A 324 17.47 -3.00 -2.24
C ILE A 324 16.31 -1.99 -2.20
N MET A 325 16.54 -0.75 -2.64
CA MET A 325 15.51 0.29 -2.70
C MET A 325 14.34 -0.11 -3.62
N PHE A 326 14.63 -0.63 -4.80
CA PHE A 326 13.64 -1.12 -5.75
C PHE A 326 12.82 -2.29 -5.19
N ILE A 327 13.47 -3.24 -4.52
CA ILE A 327 12.79 -4.39 -3.89
C ILE A 327 11.90 -3.90 -2.73
N PHE A 328 12.40 -2.99 -1.90
CA PHE A 328 11.68 -2.49 -0.72
C PHE A 328 10.42 -1.69 -1.12
N MET A 329 10.58 -0.78 -2.07
CA MET A 329 9.47 0.07 -2.56
C MET A 329 8.59 -0.61 -3.60
N GLY A 330 8.92 -1.85 -3.99
CA GLY A 330 8.20 -2.63 -4.98
C GLY A 330 7.61 -3.88 -4.35
N HIS A 331 8.31 -5.00 -4.52
CA HIS A 331 7.89 -6.33 -4.08
C HIS A 331 7.62 -6.43 -2.58
N LEU A 332 8.45 -5.80 -1.72
CA LEU A 332 8.23 -5.81 -0.28
C LEU A 332 6.99 -4.98 0.10
N THR A 333 6.72 -3.89 -0.63
CA THR A 333 5.51 -3.08 -0.44
C THR A 333 4.25 -3.86 -0.86
N ALA A 334 4.31 -4.64 -1.96
CA ALA A 334 3.24 -5.57 -2.35
C ALA A 334 3.04 -6.68 -1.31
N PHE A 335 4.14 -7.22 -0.77
CA PHE A 335 4.11 -8.21 0.29
C PHE A 335 3.44 -7.63 1.55
N TYR A 336 3.92 -6.50 2.06
CA TYR A 336 3.47 -5.89 3.30
C TYR A 336 1.97 -5.53 3.28
N GLN A 337 1.49 -5.00 2.16
CA GLN A 337 0.08 -4.62 2.03
C GLN A 337 -0.87 -5.82 1.99
N ASN A 338 -0.36 -7.01 1.69
CA ASN A 338 -1.14 -8.24 1.58
C ASN A 338 -2.43 -8.06 0.75
N GLN A 339 -2.30 -7.43 -0.42
CA GLN A 339 -3.44 -7.00 -1.22
C GLN A 339 -4.34 -8.18 -1.61
N GLN A 340 -5.65 -8.01 -1.39
CA GLN A 340 -6.72 -8.98 -1.67
C GLN A 340 -7.10 -8.99 -3.15
N GLN A 341 -7.78 -10.05 -3.60
CA GLN A 341 -8.41 -10.11 -4.92
C GLN A 341 -9.91 -10.39 -4.78
N PRO A 342 -10.77 -9.70 -5.55
CA PRO A 342 -10.45 -8.58 -6.46
C PRO A 342 -10.07 -7.30 -5.71
N GLN A 343 -9.40 -6.37 -6.39
CA GLN A 343 -9.32 -4.97 -5.95
C GLN A 343 -10.41 -4.15 -6.65
N PRO A 344 -10.96 -3.11 -6.00
CA PRO A 344 -12.00 -2.27 -6.61
C PRO A 344 -11.45 -1.35 -7.72
N ARG A 345 -10.12 -1.20 -7.79
CA ARG A 345 -9.40 -0.41 -8.81
C ARG A 345 -7.92 -0.76 -8.82
N GLU A 346 -7.25 -0.34 -9.88
CA GLU A 346 -5.79 -0.47 -10.00
C GLU A 346 -5.06 0.33 -8.90
N ARG A 347 -3.93 -0.21 -8.45
CA ARG A 347 -3.15 0.35 -7.32
C ARG A 347 -1.65 0.51 -7.60
N ASP A 348 -1.32 0.79 -8.85
CA ASP A 348 0.03 1.08 -9.33
C ASP A 348 0.73 2.21 -8.56
N TYR A 349 -0.04 3.19 -8.06
CA TYR A 349 0.45 4.29 -7.24
C TYR A 349 1.21 3.87 -5.96
N PHE A 350 1.03 2.64 -5.47
CA PHE A 350 1.81 2.13 -4.33
C PHE A 350 3.28 1.89 -4.66
N TYR A 351 3.63 1.73 -5.94
CA TYR A 351 4.95 1.31 -6.38
C TYR A 351 5.74 2.43 -7.06
N VAL A 352 5.23 3.67 -6.99
CA VAL A 352 5.86 4.86 -7.58
C VAL A 352 7.32 5.01 -7.14
N GLY A 353 7.64 4.69 -5.88
CA GLY A 353 9.02 4.68 -5.39
C GLY A 353 9.93 3.75 -6.19
N ALA A 354 9.49 2.51 -6.45
CA ALA A 354 10.24 1.56 -7.28
C ALA A 354 10.33 2.02 -8.75
N PHE A 355 9.28 2.64 -9.28
CA PHE A 355 9.27 3.16 -10.65
C PHE A 355 10.28 4.30 -10.84
N PHE A 356 10.46 5.16 -9.84
CA PHE A 356 11.53 6.17 -9.87
C PHE A 356 12.92 5.54 -9.92
N VAL A 357 13.18 4.49 -9.13
CA VAL A 357 14.45 3.76 -9.20
C VAL A 357 14.68 3.20 -10.59
N TYR A 358 13.63 2.61 -11.18
CA TYR A 358 13.69 2.04 -12.51
C TYR A 358 13.96 3.09 -13.60
N ALA A 359 13.34 4.26 -13.51
CA ALA A 359 13.59 5.38 -14.41
C ALA A 359 15.05 5.88 -14.34
N ILE A 360 15.68 5.85 -13.15
CA ILE A 360 17.11 6.15 -13.01
C ILE A 360 17.95 5.08 -13.72
N TRP A 361 17.58 3.79 -13.62
CA TRP A 361 18.26 2.75 -14.39
C TRP A 361 18.12 2.94 -15.90
N ILE A 362 16.99 3.40 -16.42
CA ILE A 362 16.87 3.74 -17.86
C ILE A 362 17.95 4.75 -18.27
N SER A 363 18.15 5.80 -17.46
CA SER A 363 19.19 6.81 -17.70
C SER A 363 20.60 6.23 -17.64
N ILE A 364 20.87 5.35 -16.66
CA ILE A 364 22.15 4.64 -16.55
C ILE A 364 22.35 3.70 -17.75
N GLY A 365 21.29 3.06 -18.24
CA GLY A 365 21.30 2.19 -19.41
C GLY A 365 21.70 2.93 -20.67
N LEU A 366 21.08 4.09 -20.91
CA LEU A 366 21.45 5.00 -22.00
C LEU A 366 22.92 5.43 -21.91
N ARG A 367 23.39 5.84 -20.72
CA ARG A 367 24.79 6.20 -20.51
C ARG A 367 25.74 5.02 -20.78
N GLY A 368 25.38 3.81 -20.33
CA GLY A 368 26.16 2.61 -20.53
C GLY A 368 26.27 2.21 -22.02
N LEU A 369 25.19 2.39 -22.79
CA LEU A 369 25.22 2.22 -24.25
C LEU A 369 26.16 3.22 -24.91
N ILE A 370 26.15 4.49 -24.49
CA ILE A 370 27.09 5.51 -24.98
C ILE A 370 28.53 5.12 -24.64
N ASP A 371 28.81 4.68 -23.40
CA ASP A 371 30.15 4.21 -23.00
C ASP A 371 30.60 3.03 -23.88
N LEU A 372 29.71 2.09 -24.19
CA LEU A 372 30.00 0.93 -25.04
C LEU A 372 30.29 1.34 -26.50
N ILE A 373 29.51 2.27 -27.06
CA ILE A 373 29.75 2.85 -28.38
C ILE A 373 31.12 3.53 -28.41
N GLN A 374 31.44 4.33 -27.39
CA GLN A 374 32.72 5.03 -27.29
C GLN A 374 33.90 4.08 -27.23
N ALA A 375 33.75 2.92 -26.59
CA ALA A 375 34.78 1.90 -26.50
C ALA A 375 34.96 1.06 -27.79
N LYS A 376 33.90 0.86 -28.57
CA LYS A 376 33.90 -0.05 -29.74
C LYS A 376 34.04 0.66 -31.08
N VAL A 377 33.59 1.91 -31.20
CA VAL A 377 33.60 2.68 -32.46
C VAL A 377 34.82 3.59 -32.52
N LYS A 378 35.73 3.31 -33.47
CA LYS A 378 36.99 4.05 -33.64
C LYS A 378 36.83 5.41 -34.32
N SER A 379 35.90 5.52 -35.29
CA SER A 379 35.66 6.77 -36.03
C SER A 379 34.94 7.78 -35.14
N THR A 380 35.54 8.96 -34.94
CA THR A 380 34.96 10.05 -34.13
C THR A 380 33.58 10.48 -34.63
N SER A 381 33.41 10.59 -35.95
CA SER A 381 32.13 10.99 -36.55
C SER A 381 31.05 9.93 -36.31
N ALA A 382 31.36 8.66 -36.58
CA ALA A 382 30.42 7.55 -36.34
C ALA A 382 30.08 7.38 -34.85
N ARG A 383 31.08 7.58 -33.97
CA ARG A 383 30.90 7.53 -32.51
C ARG A 383 29.96 8.63 -32.03
N ASN A 384 30.16 9.86 -32.49
CA ASN A 384 29.31 10.99 -32.11
C ASN A 384 27.89 10.81 -32.65
N ALA A 385 27.73 10.41 -33.91
CA ALA A 385 26.43 10.11 -34.51
C ALA A 385 25.68 9.02 -33.74
N ALA A 386 26.34 7.91 -33.40
CA ALA A 386 25.73 6.82 -32.63
C ALA A 386 25.38 7.25 -31.20
N ALA A 387 26.22 8.06 -30.53
CA ALA A 387 25.91 8.61 -29.21
C ALA A 387 24.69 9.54 -29.26
N TYR A 388 24.60 10.43 -30.26
CA TYR A 388 23.43 11.28 -30.47
C TYR A 388 22.17 10.47 -30.79
N ALA A 389 22.29 9.38 -31.55
CA ALA A 389 21.17 8.48 -31.82
C ALA A 389 20.63 7.84 -30.53
N VAL A 390 21.51 7.36 -29.63
CA VAL A 390 21.10 6.82 -28.33
C VAL A 390 20.43 7.90 -27.47
N LEU A 391 20.96 9.12 -27.45
CA LEU A 391 20.34 10.24 -26.74
C LEU A 391 18.97 10.60 -27.34
N ALA A 392 18.83 10.61 -28.66
CA ALA A 392 17.56 10.85 -29.34
C ALA A 392 16.52 9.76 -28.99
N VAL A 393 16.93 8.49 -28.91
CA VAL A 393 16.06 7.40 -28.43
C VAL A 393 15.59 7.69 -26.99
N GLY A 394 16.51 8.06 -26.10
CA GLY A 394 16.19 8.29 -24.69
C GLY A 394 15.37 9.54 -24.40
N ILE A 395 15.64 10.66 -25.08
CA ILE A 395 15.08 11.98 -24.78
C ILE A 395 13.87 12.29 -25.68
N VAL A 396 13.81 11.73 -26.88
CA VAL A 396 12.72 12.00 -27.84
C VAL A 396 11.83 10.77 -28.00
N LEU A 397 12.37 9.64 -28.48
CA LEU A 397 11.54 8.49 -28.83
C LEU A 397 10.77 7.93 -27.62
N VAL A 398 11.46 7.73 -26.49
CA VAL A 398 10.83 7.18 -25.28
C VAL A 398 9.74 8.12 -24.74
N PRO A 399 10.00 9.41 -24.43
CA PRO A 399 8.96 10.30 -23.92
C PRO A 399 7.81 10.53 -24.91
N VAL A 400 8.10 10.69 -26.21
CA VAL A 400 7.04 10.89 -27.22
C VAL A 400 6.17 9.64 -27.34
N LYS A 401 6.76 8.44 -27.31
CA LYS A 401 5.98 7.20 -27.38
C LYS A 401 5.15 6.99 -26.11
N MET A 402 5.71 7.32 -24.94
CA MET A 402 4.96 7.30 -23.68
C MET A 402 3.80 8.30 -23.68
N LEU A 403 4.01 9.51 -24.20
CA LEU A 403 2.95 10.49 -24.37
C LEU A 403 1.87 9.95 -25.31
N GLN A 404 2.24 9.47 -26.49
CA GLN A 404 1.27 8.92 -27.46
C GLN A 404 0.42 7.79 -26.88
N ALA A 405 1.04 6.83 -26.19
CA ALA A 405 0.35 5.66 -25.66
C ALA A 405 -0.58 5.98 -24.49
N ASN A 406 -0.32 7.06 -23.74
CA ASN A 406 -1.00 7.34 -22.48
C ASN A 406 -1.83 8.63 -22.46
N TYR A 407 -1.66 9.53 -23.43
CA TYR A 407 -2.26 10.88 -23.39
C TYR A 407 -3.79 10.83 -23.23
N PHE A 408 -4.48 10.10 -24.10
CA PHE A 408 -5.93 10.07 -24.12
C PHE A 408 -6.55 9.57 -22.81
N THR A 409 -5.90 8.61 -22.14
CA THR A 409 -6.43 8.01 -20.91
C THR A 409 -6.05 8.76 -19.64
N HIS A 410 -5.04 9.62 -19.73
CA HIS A 410 -4.64 10.51 -18.64
C HIS A 410 -5.26 11.90 -18.75
N ASP A 411 -5.76 12.28 -19.93
CA ASP A 411 -6.58 13.47 -20.09
C ASP A 411 -7.93 13.28 -19.39
N ARG A 412 -8.09 13.96 -18.26
CA ARG A 412 -9.34 13.99 -17.47
C ARG A 412 -10.07 15.33 -17.60
N SER A 413 -9.67 16.20 -18.53
CA SER A 413 -10.24 17.55 -18.70
C SER A 413 -11.76 17.55 -18.93
N ASN A 414 -12.29 16.48 -19.53
CA ASN A 414 -13.71 16.30 -19.80
C ASN A 414 -14.37 15.22 -18.93
N ASN A 415 -13.74 14.82 -17.82
CA ASN A 415 -14.32 13.83 -16.92
C ASN A 415 -15.32 14.47 -15.94
N TRP A 416 -16.51 14.78 -16.45
CA TRP A 416 -17.62 15.36 -15.68
C TRP A 416 -18.48 14.33 -14.96
N VAL A 417 -18.23 13.02 -15.17
CA VAL A 417 -19.05 11.94 -14.62
C VAL A 417 -19.27 12.06 -13.10
N PRO A 418 -18.23 12.26 -12.26
CA PRO A 418 -18.45 12.37 -10.81
C PRO A 418 -19.32 13.57 -10.43
N TRP A 419 -19.18 14.69 -11.15
CA TRP A 419 -19.95 15.91 -10.88
C TRP A 419 -21.40 15.75 -11.35
N ASP A 420 -21.62 15.39 -12.62
CA ASP A 420 -22.95 15.27 -13.23
C ASP A 420 -23.78 14.18 -12.54
N TYR A 421 -23.17 13.03 -12.25
CA TYR A 421 -23.82 11.92 -11.55
C TYR A 421 -24.32 12.36 -10.17
N SER A 422 -23.45 12.96 -9.36
CA SER A 422 -23.79 13.40 -8.01
C SER A 422 -24.77 14.58 -8.00
N TYR A 423 -24.65 15.51 -8.96
CA TYR A 423 -25.60 16.60 -9.11
C TYR A 423 -27.00 16.05 -9.41
N ASN A 424 -27.13 15.14 -10.39
CA ASN A 424 -28.40 14.53 -10.77
C ASN A 424 -29.01 13.71 -9.64
N LEU A 425 -28.20 12.95 -8.88
CA LEU A 425 -28.66 12.25 -7.68
C LEU A 425 -29.27 13.22 -6.67
N LEU A 426 -28.54 14.30 -6.33
CA LEU A 426 -29.02 15.30 -5.37
C LEU A 426 -30.30 15.98 -5.85
N GLN A 427 -30.39 16.38 -7.12
CA GLN A 427 -31.60 17.05 -7.64
C GLN A 427 -32.83 16.13 -7.66
N SER A 428 -32.63 14.81 -7.78
CA SER A 428 -33.71 13.82 -7.79
C SER A 428 -34.29 13.55 -6.39
N CYS A 429 -33.59 13.96 -5.34
CA CYS A 429 -34.03 13.78 -3.96
C CYS A 429 -35.10 14.80 -3.55
N ALA A 430 -36.13 14.34 -2.84
CA ALA A 430 -37.11 15.22 -2.20
C ALA A 430 -36.45 16.13 -1.15
N PRO A 431 -37.01 17.32 -0.84
CA PRO A 431 -36.48 18.20 0.19
C PRO A 431 -36.33 17.50 1.55
N ASN A 432 -35.20 17.71 2.23
CA ASN A 432 -34.88 17.11 3.54
C ASN A 432 -34.88 15.56 3.59
N SER A 433 -34.70 14.90 2.45
CA SER A 433 -34.61 13.43 2.38
C SER A 433 -33.24 12.89 2.84
N VAL A 434 -33.17 11.59 3.10
CA VAL A 434 -31.92 10.85 3.31
C VAL A 434 -31.59 10.05 2.06
N LEU A 435 -30.42 10.27 1.49
CA LEU A 435 -29.87 9.53 0.36
C LEU A 435 -28.88 8.48 0.86
N PHE A 436 -29.18 7.20 0.64
CA PHE A 436 -28.29 6.10 0.98
C PHE A 436 -27.32 5.83 -0.17
N THR A 437 -26.03 5.75 0.15
CA THR A 437 -24.93 5.52 -0.81
C THR A 437 -24.08 4.33 -0.39
N ASN A 438 -23.32 3.73 -1.30
CA ASN A 438 -22.64 2.47 -1.02
C ASN A 438 -21.17 2.63 -0.61
N GLY A 439 -20.43 3.62 -1.11
CA GLY A 439 -19.00 3.74 -0.83
C GLY A 439 -18.35 5.03 -1.34
N ASP A 440 -17.03 5.01 -1.49
CA ASP A 440 -16.25 6.22 -1.84
C ASP A 440 -16.71 6.87 -3.16
N ASN A 441 -16.96 6.05 -4.20
CA ASN A 441 -17.15 6.53 -5.57
C ASN A 441 -18.49 7.26 -5.79
N ASP A 442 -19.54 6.92 -5.04
CA ASP A 442 -20.84 7.60 -5.10
C ASP A 442 -20.96 8.66 -4.00
N THR A 443 -20.34 8.46 -2.84
CA THR A 443 -20.47 9.35 -1.68
C THR A 443 -19.60 10.59 -1.75
N PHE A 444 -18.31 10.46 -2.07
CA PHE A 444 -17.38 11.58 -1.98
C PHE A 444 -17.71 12.75 -2.93
N PRO A 445 -18.13 12.51 -4.18
CA PRO A 445 -18.50 13.64 -5.04
C PRO A 445 -19.80 14.31 -4.58
N LEU A 446 -20.71 13.58 -3.91
CA LEU A 446 -21.89 14.20 -3.26
C LEU A 446 -21.48 15.11 -2.11
N TRP A 447 -20.59 14.66 -1.21
CA TRP A 447 -20.06 15.51 -0.13
C TRP A 447 -19.33 16.74 -0.67
N TYR A 448 -18.54 16.58 -1.74
CA TYR A 448 -17.91 17.72 -2.41
C TYR A 448 -18.95 18.75 -2.87
N LEU A 449 -20.00 18.31 -3.57
CA LEU A 449 -21.05 19.22 -4.06
C LEU A 449 -21.77 19.93 -2.91
N GLN A 450 -22.00 19.27 -1.78
CA GLN A 450 -22.63 19.88 -0.62
C GLN A 450 -21.69 20.84 0.12
N ASP A 451 -20.49 20.37 0.47
CA ASP A 451 -19.60 21.08 1.37
C ASP A 451 -18.86 22.22 0.68
N VAL A 452 -18.45 22.01 -0.57
CA VAL A 452 -17.69 22.99 -1.35
C VAL A 452 -18.61 23.84 -2.22
N GLU A 453 -19.45 23.21 -3.06
CA GLU A 453 -20.26 23.93 -4.05
C GLU A 453 -21.61 24.43 -3.49
N GLY A 454 -22.00 23.98 -2.29
CA GLY A 454 -23.24 24.41 -1.64
C GLY A 454 -24.53 23.85 -2.24
N VAL A 455 -24.44 22.80 -3.06
CA VAL A 455 -25.59 22.20 -3.77
C VAL A 455 -26.38 21.28 -2.82
N ARG A 456 -27.69 21.51 -2.68
CA ARG A 456 -28.63 20.61 -1.97
C ARG A 456 -28.14 20.16 -0.58
N ARG A 457 -27.65 21.10 0.23
CA ARG A 457 -27.25 20.86 1.64
C ARG A 457 -28.39 20.35 2.53
N ASP A 458 -29.64 20.44 2.07
CA ASP A 458 -30.83 19.89 2.74
C ASP A 458 -30.91 18.35 2.68
N VAL A 459 -30.32 17.72 1.67
CA VAL A 459 -30.32 16.25 1.54
C VAL A 459 -29.26 15.67 2.46
N LYS A 460 -29.59 14.66 3.27
CA LYS A 460 -28.60 14.00 4.14
C LYS A 460 -28.05 12.75 3.47
N ILE A 461 -26.73 12.65 3.35
CA ILE A 461 -26.07 11.50 2.72
C ILE A 461 -25.68 10.49 3.80
N ALA A 462 -26.11 9.25 3.65
CA ALA A 462 -25.82 8.14 4.55
C ALA A 462 -25.09 7.01 3.81
N ASN A 463 -23.76 6.94 3.99
CA ASN A 463 -22.90 5.93 3.39
C ASN A 463 -22.99 4.60 4.14
N LEU A 464 -23.44 3.55 3.46
CA LEU A 464 -23.67 2.23 4.03
C LEU A 464 -22.37 1.54 4.51
N SER A 465 -21.24 1.81 3.86
CA SER A 465 -19.91 1.29 4.24
C SER A 465 -19.31 2.00 5.46
N LEU A 466 -19.92 3.10 5.92
CA LEU A 466 -19.55 3.81 7.15
C LEU A 466 -20.63 3.67 8.23
N LEU A 467 -21.87 3.28 7.89
CA LEU A 467 -22.96 3.04 8.86
C LEU A 467 -22.73 1.84 9.78
N ASN A 468 -21.58 1.18 9.69
CA ASN A 468 -21.08 0.18 10.62
C ASN A 468 -20.05 0.75 11.61
N THR A 469 -19.69 2.03 11.53
CA THR A 469 -18.76 2.69 12.46
C THR A 469 -19.51 3.60 13.43
N GLU A 470 -19.09 3.61 14.70
CA GLU A 470 -19.72 4.42 15.74
C GLU A 470 -19.62 5.92 15.48
N TRP A 471 -18.46 6.40 15.02
CA TRP A 471 -18.18 7.81 14.77
C TRP A 471 -19.12 8.37 13.71
N TYR A 472 -19.32 7.64 12.62
CA TYR A 472 -20.11 8.12 11.48
C TYR A 472 -21.60 8.18 11.82
N ILE A 473 -22.12 7.17 12.52
CA ILE A 473 -23.50 7.15 12.98
C ILE A 473 -23.74 8.29 13.99
N SER A 474 -22.79 8.51 14.90
CA SER A 474 -22.85 9.63 15.86
C SER A 474 -22.91 10.97 15.12
N GLN A 475 -22.03 11.21 14.15
CA GLN A 475 -22.05 12.45 13.36
C GLN A 475 -23.37 12.63 12.59
N LEU A 476 -23.87 11.59 11.90
CA LEU A 476 -25.14 11.68 11.19
C LEU A 476 -26.34 12.00 12.09
N LYS A 477 -26.32 11.47 13.33
CA LYS A 477 -27.37 11.70 14.33
C LYS A 477 -27.25 13.05 15.02
N ASN A 478 -26.03 13.51 15.28
CA ASN A 478 -25.76 14.61 16.20
C ASN A 478 -25.26 15.89 15.53
N ASN A 479 -24.71 15.84 14.31
CA ASN A 479 -24.16 17.01 13.63
C ASN A 479 -25.16 17.63 12.66
N ASP A 480 -25.20 18.96 12.64
CA ASP A 480 -26.00 19.74 11.69
C ASP A 480 -25.22 20.97 11.20
N PRO A 481 -24.15 20.77 10.42
CA PRO A 481 -23.22 21.84 10.03
C PRO A 481 -23.88 22.96 9.22
N TYR A 482 -25.05 22.71 8.64
CA TYR A 482 -25.78 23.65 7.79
C TYR A 482 -27.11 24.12 8.37
N ASN A 483 -27.42 23.77 9.62
CA ASN A 483 -28.68 24.12 10.30
C ASN A 483 -29.95 23.68 9.53
N VAL A 484 -29.92 22.49 8.93
CA VAL A 484 -31.04 21.92 8.14
C VAL A 484 -31.73 20.75 8.84
N GLY A 485 -31.34 20.44 10.08
CA GLY A 485 -31.86 19.34 10.90
C GLY A 485 -30.93 18.12 10.94
N LYS A 486 -31.21 17.24 11.90
CA LYS A 486 -30.45 16.00 12.17
C LYS A 486 -31.22 14.76 11.72
N ILE A 487 -30.53 13.65 11.45
CA ILE A 487 -31.20 12.37 11.17
C ILE A 487 -31.75 11.80 12.48
N LYS A 488 -33.07 11.56 12.52
CA LYS A 488 -33.72 10.90 13.66
C LYS A 488 -33.40 9.41 13.64
N MET A 489 -32.59 8.96 14.61
CA MET A 489 -32.26 7.55 14.81
C MET A 489 -32.89 7.01 16.10
N ARG A 490 -33.31 5.74 16.09
CA ARG A 490 -33.86 5.06 17.28
C ARG A 490 -32.79 4.67 18.30
N LEU A 491 -31.55 4.45 17.85
CA LEU A 491 -30.44 4.07 18.71
C LEU A 491 -30.05 5.25 19.62
N SER A 492 -29.86 4.98 20.91
CA SER A 492 -29.26 5.95 21.84
C SER A 492 -27.78 6.14 21.52
N ASP A 493 -27.17 7.23 22.00
CA ASP A 493 -25.73 7.47 21.76
C ASP A 493 -24.87 6.36 22.39
N GLN A 494 -25.27 5.86 23.56
CA GLN A 494 -24.62 4.71 24.19
C GLN A 494 -24.71 3.45 23.33
N GLN A 495 -25.88 3.17 22.74
CA GLN A 495 -26.02 2.02 21.84
C GLN A 495 -25.17 2.14 20.58
N ILE A 496 -24.90 3.37 20.11
CA ILE A 496 -24.03 3.63 18.96
C ILE A 496 -22.57 3.37 19.35
N MET A 497 -22.12 3.87 20.50
CA MET A 497 -20.75 3.62 21.01
C MET A 497 -20.50 2.15 21.38
N ASP A 498 -21.55 1.40 21.71
CA ASP A 498 -21.43 -0.03 22.03
C ASP A 498 -21.53 -0.94 20.78
N LEU A 499 -21.57 -0.36 19.56
CA LEU A 499 -21.63 -1.13 18.33
C LEU A 499 -20.35 -1.94 18.15
N ARG A 500 -20.49 -3.26 18.16
CA ARG A 500 -19.41 -4.20 17.91
C ARG A 500 -19.92 -5.42 17.16
N PRO A 501 -19.08 -6.11 16.40
CA PRO A 501 -19.40 -7.43 15.89
C PRO A 501 -19.79 -8.34 17.07
N MET A 502 -21.02 -8.82 17.06
CA MET A 502 -21.49 -9.81 18.03
C MET A 502 -21.59 -11.16 17.35
N GLN A 503 -21.02 -12.18 17.95
CA GLN A 503 -21.22 -13.54 17.49
C GLN A 503 -22.71 -13.84 17.54
N TRP A 504 -23.27 -14.20 16.40
CA TRP A 504 -24.66 -14.61 16.34
C TRP A 504 -24.80 -15.96 17.06
N ALA A 505 -25.47 -15.97 18.20
CA ALA A 505 -25.87 -17.20 18.85
C ALA A 505 -26.90 -17.91 17.96
N ALA A 506 -26.59 -19.14 17.54
CA ALA A 506 -27.54 -19.97 16.81
C ALA A 506 -28.81 -20.09 17.66
N ARG A 507 -29.90 -19.57 17.12
CA ARG A 507 -31.22 -19.59 17.76
C ARG A 507 -32.19 -20.27 16.83
N ASN A 508 -33.04 -21.11 17.40
CA ASN A 508 -34.21 -21.62 16.69
C ASN A 508 -35.14 -20.43 16.45
N ILE A 509 -35.32 -20.08 15.18
CA ILE A 509 -36.26 -19.02 14.77
C ILE A 509 -37.46 -19.73 14.18
N THR A 510 -38.63 -19.55 14.79
CA THR A 510 -39.89 -19.93 14.16
C THR A 510 -40.29 -18.81 13.22
N VAL A 511 -40.09 -19.01 11.93
CA VAL A 511 -40.61 -18.08 10.91
C VAL A 511 -42.09 -18.43 10.70
N PRO A 512 -43.04 -17.56 11.08
CA PRO A 512 -44.44 -17.83 10.83
C PRO A 512 -44.65 -17.93 9.32
N LEU A 513 -45.39 -18.95 8.88
CA LEU A 513 -45.72 -19.06 7.48
C LEU A 513 -46.73 -17.98 7.09
N PRO A 514 -46.68 -17.49 5.84
CA PRO A 514 -47.68 -16.54 5.36
C PRO A 514 -49.05 -17.15 5.59
N THR A 515 -49.94 -16.40 6.24
CA THR A 515 -51.30 -16.86 6.48
C THR A 515 -51.99 -16.96 5.13
N PRO A 516 -52.53 -18.13 4.73
CA PRO A 516 -53.23 -18.25 3.47
C PRO A 516 -54.38 -17.25 3.43
N SER A 517 -54.49 -16.51 2.33
CA SER A 517 -55.61 -15.59 2.11
C SER A 517 -56.76 -16.34 1.41
N SER A 518 -57.88 -15.66 1.18
CA SER A 518 -58.96 -16.19 0.35
C SER A 518 -58.55 -16.49 -1.11
N THR A 519 -57.37 -16.02 -1.54
CA THR A 519 -56.89 -16.13 -2.93
C THR A 519 -55.56 -16.87 -3.07
N VAL A 520 -54.84 -17.17 -1.99
CA VAL A 520 -53.55 -17.88 -2.02
C VAL A 520 -53.58 -18.96 -0.95
N SER A 521 -53.58 -20.22 -1.40
CA SER A 521 -53.55 -21.38 -0.52
C SER A 521 -52.12 -21.71 -0.07
N PHE A 522 -52.02 -22.49 1.00
CA PHE A 522 -50.73 -22.93 1.52
C PHE A 522 -49.94 -23.79 0.52
N SER A 523 -50.64 -24.57 -0.31
CA SER A 523 -50.05 -25.36 -1.38
C SER A 523 -49.39 -24.49 -2.45
N ASP A 524 -49.98 -23.33 -2.77
CA ASP A 524 -49.44 -22.41 -3.77
C ASP A 524 -48.10 -21.82 -3.29
N ILE A 525 -48.04 -21.45 -2.00
CA ILE A 525 -46.82 -20.95 -1.35
C ILE A 525 -45.74 -22.04 -1.35
N MET A 526 -46.08 -23.27 -0.98
CA MET A 526 -45.13 -24.37 -0.96
C MET A 526 -44.53 -24.66 -2.34
N GLN A 527 -45.36 -24.60 -3.39
CA GLN A 527 -44.94 -24.84 -4.76
C GLN A 527 -44.07 -23.69 -5.28
N GLN A 528 -44.45 -22.44 -5.01
CA GLN A 528 -43.69 -21.26 -5.45
C GLN A 528 -42.27 -21.21 -4.88
N PHE A 529 -42.10 -21.59 -3.61
CA PHE A 529 -40.81 -21.51 -2.91
C PHE A 529 -40.08 -22.86 -2.79
N GLY A 530 -40.62 -23.94 -3.37
CA GLY A 530 -39.98 -25.26 -3.38
C GLY A 530 -39.78 -25.87 -1.99
N LEU A 531 -40.72 -25.63 -1.06
CA LEU A 531 -40.66 -26.14 0.32
C LEU A 531 -40.97 -27.64 0.36
N ARG A 532 -40.01 -28.48 0.77
CA ARG A 532 -40.10 -29.96 0.71
C ARG A 532 -40.35 -30.66 2.05
N ASP A 533 -40.24 -29.97 3.17
CA ASP A 533 -40.42 -30.56 4.51
C ASP A 533 -41.50 -29.82 5.31
N THR A 534 -42.64 -30.49 5.54
CA THR A 534 -43.82 -29.97 6.24
C THR A 534 -43.97 -30.51 7.66
N THR A 535 -43.04 -31.35 8.14
CA THR A 535 -43.23 -32.11 9.39
C THR A 535 -43.21 -31.23 10.64
N TYR A 536 -42.60 -30.05 10.60
CA TYR A 536 -42.59 -29.08 11.72
C TYR A 536 -43.86 -28.23 11.85
N LEU A 537 -44.81 -28.31 10.91
CA LEU A 537 -45.99 -27.42 10.88
C LEU A 537 -47.27 -28.06 11.40
N LYS A 538 -47.28 -29.38 11.59
CA LYS A 538 -48.44 -30.12 12.10
C LYS A 538 -48.54 -30.15 13.63
N GLN A 539 -47.59 -29.56 14.36
CA GLN A 539 -47.59 -29.57 15.84
C GLN A 539 -48.07 -28.26 16.50
N GLY A 540 -48.70 -27.35 15.74
CA GLY A 540 -49.25 -26.12 16.32
C GLY A 540 -50.44 -25.57 15.53
N ALA A 541 -51.56 -26.29 15.60
CA ALA A 541 -52.91 -25.77 15.36
C ALA A 541 -53.84 -26.37 16.41
#